data_AF-A0A4Q2ULB5-F1
#
_entry.id   AF-A0A4Q2ULB5-F1
#
_cell.length_a   1.000
_cell.length_b   1.000
_cell.length_c   1.000
_cell.angle_alpha   90.00
_cell.angle_beta   90.00
_cell.angle_gamma   90.00
#
_symmetry.space_group_name_H-M   'P 1'
#
loop_
_entity.id
_entity.type
_entity.pdbx_description
1 polymer ?
#
loop_
_entity_poly.entity_id
_entity_poly.type
_entity_poly.pdbx_seq_one_letter_code
_entity_poly.pdbx_strand_id
1 'polypeptide(L)'
;MYEPSFPSPFVVHEDGTNSPLAHQIVISKLTIELGVLYYHRRAISLMPLPETPLGEGPGHQVPDVLLFDNEAQLTRIVIEVAQPRSANRDLHKIINLIEDDDYGILEGFVYNYYSGEWLRYCKGDGGVATGSSFSSLMNVDLGPMI
;
A
#
# COMPACT_ATOMS: atom_id res chain seq x y z
N MET A 1 42.50 19.92 -35.74
CA MET A 1 41.50 18.83 -35.76
C MET A 1 40.77 18.89 -34.44
N TYR A 2 39.44 18.98 -34.48
CA TYR A 2 38.60 19.03 -33.29
C TYR A 2 38.35 17.59 -32.83
N GLU A 3 38.77 17.20 -31.63
CA GLU A 3 38.36 15.93 -31.03
C GLU A 3 36.94 16.08 -30.46
N PRO A 4 36.02 15.14 -30.72
CA PRO A 4 34.74 15.14 -30.02
C PRO A 4 34.95 14.65 -28.58
N SER A 5 34.62 15.48 -27.60
CA SER A 5 34.52 15.06 -26.21
C SER A 5 33.30 14.16 -26.05
N PHE A 6 33.51 12.85 -25.94
CA PHE A 6 32.44 11.94 -25.54
C PHE A 6 32.11 12.18 -24.06
N PRO A 7 30.84 12.38 -23.68
CA PRO A 7 30.48 12.39 -22.27
C PRO A 7 30.75 10.99 -21.69
N SER A 8 31.45 10.96 -20.56
CA SER A 8 31.77 9.75 -19.80
C SER A 8 30.52 8.90 -19.57
N PRO A 9 30.56 7.58 -19.85
CA PRO A 9 29.42 6.72 -19.59
C PRO A 9 29.38 6.43 -18.08
N PHE A 10 28.18 6.58 -17.50
CA PHE A 10 27.82 6.14 -16.15
C PHE A 10 28.55 6.80 -14.97
N VAL A 11 28.05 7.96 -14.56
CA VAL A 11 28.01 8.28 -13.13
C VAL A 11 26.73 7.66 -12.58
N VAL A 12 26.83 6.43 -12.06
CA VAL A 12 25.77 5.88 -11.21
C VAL A 12 25.93 6.54 -9.85
N HIS A 13 25.07 7.50 -9.55
CA HIS A 13 24.87 7.90 -8.17
C HIS A 13 24.25 6.69 -7.45
N GLU A 14 25.00 6.04 -6.56
CA GLU A 14 24.46 5.06 -5.62
C GLU A 14 23.64 5.79 -4.55
N ASP A 15 22.46 6.28 -4.94
CA ASP A 15 21.44 6.72 -4.00
C ASP A 15 20.49 5.53 -3.76
N GLY A 16 20.75 4.73 -2.71
CA GLY A 16 19.78 3.80 -2.11
C GLY A 16 19.01 2.86 -3.08
N THR A 17 19.72 2.17 -3.97
CA THR A 17 19.20 1.48 -5.17
C THR A 17 18.23 0.30 -4.96
N ASN A 18 18.03 -0.19 -3.73
CA ASN A 18 17.13 -1.33 -3.45
C ASN A 18 15.70 -0.94 -3.04
N SER A 19 15.40 0.37 -2.96
CA SER A 19 14.07 0.88 -2.57
C SER A 19 12.92 0.30 -3.42
N PRO A 20 13.04 0.22 -4.77
CA PRO A 20 11.98 -0.35 -5.60
C PRO A 20 11.78 -1.86 -5.39
N LEU A 21 12.87 -2.62 -5.20
CA LEU A 21 12.78 -4.07 -5.03
C LEU A 21 12.23 -4.44 -3.64
N ALA A 22 12.71 -3.80 -2.58
CA ALA A 22 12.24 -4.07 -1.22
C ALA A 22 10.74 -3.75 -1.08
N HIS A 23 10.30 -2.63 -1.66
CA HIS A 23 8.90 -2.24 -1.75
C HIS A 23 8.05 -3.31 -2.45
N GLN A 24 8.49 -3.76 -3.63
CA GLN A 24 7.76 -4.76 -4.40
C GLN A 24 7.75 -6.17 -3.78
N ILE A 25 8.79 -6.53 -3.02
CA ILE A 25 8.80 -7.78 -2.24
C ILE A 25 7.69 -7.77 -1.18
N VAL A 26 7.48 -6.64 -0.50
CA VAL A 26 6.41 -6.52 0.50
C VAL A 26 5.03 -6.63 -0.15
N ILE A 27 4.80 -5.93 -1.26
CA ILE A 27 3.53 -6.02 -2.02
C ILE A 27 3.26 -7.47 -2.44
N SER A 28 4.29 -8.16 -2.96
CA SER A 28 4.19 -9.55 -3.37
C SER A 28 3.79 -10.46 -2.21
N LYS A 29 4.45 -10.34 -1.05
CA LYS A 29 4.14 -11.14 0.14
C LYS A 29 2.71 -10.90 0.64
N LEU A 30 2.32 -9.64 0.81
CA LEU A 30 0.98 -9.27 1.24
C LEU A 30 -0.08 -9.84 0.28
N THR A 31 0.12 -9.68 -1.02
CA THR A 31 -0.82 -10.13 -2.04
C THR A 31 -0.94 -11.66 -2.06
N ILE A 32 0.17 -12.39 -1.91
CA ILE A 32 0.16 -13.86 -1.85
C ILE A 32 -0.58 -14.33 -0.60
N GLU A 33 -0.22 -13.85 0.58
CA GLU A 33 -0.83 -14.32 1.84
C GLU A 33 -2.31 -13.95 1.93
N LEU A 34 -2.69 -12.72 1.57
CA LEU A 34 -4.10 -12.33 1.45
C LEU A 34 -4.82 -13.14 0.38
N GLY A 35 -4.17 -13.43 -0.74
CA GLY A 35 -4.70 -14.26 -1.82
C GLY A 35 -4.98 -15.69 -1.34
N VAL A 36 -4.10 -16.27 -0.51
CA VAL A 36 -4.33 -17.56 0.14
C VAL A 36 -5.56 -17.51 1.05
N LEU A 37 -5.71 -16.44 1.86
CA LEU A 37 -6.87 -16.27 2.72
C LEU A 37 -8.17 -16.17 1.92
N TYR A 38 -8.18 -15.43 0.80
CA TYR A 38 -9.36 -15.17 -0.01
C TYR A 38 -9.72 -16.33 -0.97
N TYR A 39 -8.79 -16.77 -1.82
CA TYR A 39 -9.08 -17.74 -2.90
C TYR A 39 -9.09 -19.19 -2.42
N HIS A 40 -8.17 -19.53 -1.50
CA HIS A 40 -7.95 -20.93 -1.09
C HIS A 40 -8.63 -21.26 0.23
N ARG A 41 -8.43 -20.42 1.26
CA ARG A 41 -8.97 -20.70 2.61
C ARG A 41 -10.39 -20.19 2.80
N ARG A 42 -10.86 -19.25 1.97
CA ARG A 42 -12.17 -18.59 2.11
C ARG A 42 -12.36 -17.99 3.52
N ALA A 43 -11.26 -17.53 4.12
CA ALA A 43 -11.24 -17.01 5.48
C ALA A 43 -11.58 -15.51 5.55
N ILE A 44 -11.41 -14.79 4.44
CA ILE A 44 -11.80 -13.39 4.27
C ILE A 44 -12.71 -13.25 3.04
N SER A 45 -13.60 -12.26 3.04
CA SER A 45 -14.50 -11.95 1.93
C SER A 45 -13.98 -10.86 1.01
N LEU A 46 -12.92 -10.16 1.39
CA LEU A 46 -12.35 -9.07 0.62
C LEU A 46 -11.25 -9.59 -0.30
N MET A 47 -11.36 -9.28 -1.59
CA MET A 47 -10.43 -9.71 -2.63
C MET A 47 -9.20 -8.79 -2.66
N PRO A 48 -7.99 -9.32 -2.46
CA PRO A 48 -6.77 -8.54 -2.59
C PRO A 48 -6.45 -8.28 -4.07
N LEU A 49 -6.19 -7.02 -4.39
CA LEU A 49 -5.75 -6.58 -5.71
C LEU A 49 -4.49 -5.71 -5.55
N PRO A 50 -3.34 -6.10 -6.12
CA PRO A 50 -2.14 -5.28 -6.11
C PRO A 50 -2.25 -4.13 -7.11
N GLU A 51 -1.70 -2.97 -6.77
CA GLU A 51 -1.49 -1.82 -7.68
C GLU A 51 -2.69 -1.51 -8.58
N THR A 52 -3.91 -1.59 -8.03
CA THR A 52 -5.16 -1.43 -8.79
C THR A 52 -5.78 -0.05 -8.52
N PRO A 53 -6.23 0.70 -9.54
CA PRO A 53 -6.90 1.98 -9.33
C PRO A 53 -8.17 1.88 -8.48
N LEU A 54 -8.44 2.89 -7.65
CA LEU A 54 -9.66 2.97 -6.83
C LEU A 54 -10.96 3.16 -7.63
N GLY A 55 -10.87 3.49 -8.91
CA GLY A 55 -12.01 3.71 -9.80
C GLY A 55 -11.64 3.55 -11.26
N GLU A 56 -12.65 3.52 -12.11
CA GLU A 56 -12.51 3.38 -13.56
C GLU A 56 -12.18 4.72 -14.22
N GLY A 57 -11.17 4.72 -15.10
CA GLY A 57 -10.76 5.90 -15.86
C GLY A 57 -9.46 6.55 -15.37
N PRO A 58 -8.98 7.59 -16.07
CA PRO A 58 -7.70 8.22 -15.75
C PRO A 58 -7.79 9.08 -14.49
N GLY A 59 -6.71 9.09 -13.70
CA GLY A 59 -6.53 10.02 -12.58
C GLY A 59 -6.94 9.50 -11.21
N HIS A 60 -7.49 8.29 -11.12
CA HIS A 60 -7.74 7.65 -9.82
C HIS A 60 -6.43 7.27 -9.13
N GLN A 61 -6.43 7.39 -7.80
CA GLN A 61 -5.30 6.95 -7.00
C GLN A 61 -5.15 5.43 -7.06
N VAL A 62 -3.90 4.98 -7.04
CA VAL A 62 -3.52 3.57 -7.05
C VAL A 62 -2.82 3.29 -5.72
N PRO A 63 -3.46 2.60 -4.76
CA PRO A 63 -2.77 2.07 -3.59
C PRO A 63 -1.90 0.86 -3.97
N ASP A 64 -0.88 0.59 -3.17
CA ASP A 64 -0.01 -0.57 -3.37
C ASP A 64 -0.78 -1.91 -3.28
N VAL A 65 -1.69 -2.03 -2.31
CA VAL A 65 -2.66 -3.13 -2.23
C VAL A 65 -4.03 -2.58 -1.82
N LEU A 66 -5.09 -3.04 -2.47
CA LEU A 66 -6.47 -2.80 -2.03
C LEU A 66 -7.23 -4.11 -1.80
N LEU A 67 -8.23 -4.03 -0.93
CA LEU A 67 -9.12 -5.13 -0.57
C LEU A 67 -10.54 -4.77 -1.00
N PHE A 68 -11.01 -5.43 -2.05
CA PHE A 68 -12.27 -5.14 -2.71
C PHE A 68 -13.39 -6.07 -2.23
N ASP A 69 -14.53 -5.48 -1.87
CA ASP A 69 -15.75 -6.18 -1.53
C ASP A 69 -16.57 -6.41 -2.80
N ASN A 70 -16.64 -7.66 -3.26
CA ASN A 70 -17.36 -8.02 -4.47
C ASN A 70 -18.89 -7.91 -4.32
N GLU A 71 -19.44 -7.98 -3.11
CA GLU A 71 -20.89 -7.85 -2.92
C GLU A 71 -21.30 -6.38 -2.92
N ALA A 72 -20.55 -5.54 -2.20
CA ALA A 72 -20.82 -4.11 -2.15
C ALA A 72 -20.27 -3.33 -3.36
N GLN A 73 -19.38 -3.93 -4.14
CA GLN A 73 -18.65 -3.29 -5.25
C GLN A 73 -17.87 -2.05 -4.78
N LEU A 74 -17.19 -2.17 -3.63
CA LEU A 74 -16.45 -1.07 -2.99
C LEU A 74 -15.09 -1.54 -2.48
N THR A 75 -14.11 -0.64 -2.53
CA THR A 75 -12.83 -0.84 -1.84
C THR A 75 -13.02 -0.59 -0.35
N ARG A 76 -12.73 -1.58 0.50
CA ARG A 76 -12.92 -1.48 1.95
C ARG A 76 -11.64 -1.20 2.71
N ILE A 77 -10.51 -1.72 2.21
CA ILE A 77 -9.20 -1.53 2.83
C ILE A 77 -8.18 -1.15 1.77
N VAL A 78 -7.28 -0.24 2.12
CA VAL A 78 -6.09 0.09 1.33
C VAL A 78 -4.84 -0.08 2.19
N ILE A 79 -3.74 -0.48 1.56
CA ILE A 79 -2.43 -0.65 2.20
C ILE A 79 -1.40 0.07 1.33
N GLU A 80 -0.58 0.91 1.95
CA GLU A 80 0.56 1.58 1.34
C GLU A 80 1.85 1.07 1.97
N VAL A 81 2.82 0.70 1.13
CA VAL A 81 4.15 0.29 1.53
C VAL A 81 5.06 1.51 1.39
N ALA A 82 5.45 2.08 2.53
CA ALA A 82 6.13 3.36 2.58
C ALA A 82 7.65 3.22 2.75
N GLN A 83 8.38 4.13 2.12
CA GLN A 83 9.80 4.35 2.41
C GLN A 83 9.95 5.13 3.72
N PRO A 84 11.15 5.14 4.37
CA PRO A 84 11.36 5.78 5.68
C PRO A 84 10.85 7.22 5.81
N ARG A 85 10.89 7.98 4.71
CA ARG A 85 10.51 9.40 4.68
C ARG A 85 9.12 9.65 4.09
N SER A 86 8.43 8.62 3.58
CA SER A 86 7.11 8.77 2.98
C SER A 86 5.97 8.32 3.90
N ALA A 87 6.23 7.55 4.96
CA ALA A 87 5.19 6.97 5.81
C ALA A 87 4.14 7.99 6.30
N ASN A 88 4.57 9.16 6.80
CA ASN A 88 3.64 10.22 7.23
C ASN A 88 2.85 10.84 6.08
N ARG A 89 3.47 10.96 4.89
CA ARG A 89 2.79 11.49 3.69
C ARG A 89 1.75 10.48 3.19
N ASP A 90 2.12 9.21 3.15
CA ASP A 90 1.25 8.12 2.70
C ASP A 90 0.10 7.92 3.71
N LEU A 91 0.36 8.12 5.01
CA LEU A 91 -0.69 8.14 6.03
C LEU A 91 -1.69 9.28 5.82
N HIS A 92 -1.23 10.51 5.59
CA HIS A 92 -2.13 11.63 5.29
C HIS A 92 -2.95 11.37 4.02
N LYS A 93 -2.34 10.80 2.98
CA LYS A 93 -3.04 10.39 1.74
C LYS A 93 -4.17 9.41 2.07
N ILE A 94 -3.89 8.36 2.85
CA ILE A 94 -4.88 7.37 3.28
C ILE A 94 -6.01 8.00 4.09
N ILE A 95 -5.69 8.87 5.06
CA ILE A 95 -6.71 9.55 5.87
C ILE A 95 -7.66 10.34 4.99
N ASN A 96 -7.13 11.13 4.04
CA ASN A 96 -7.95 11.91 3.12
C ASN A 96 -8.79 11.00 2.22
N LEU A 97 -8.23 9.91 1.68
CA LEU A 97 -8.98 8.91 0.89
C LEU A 97 -10.15 8.27 1.67
N ILE A 98 -10.02 8.15 2.99
CA ILE A 98 -11.03 7.51 3.84
C ILE A 98 -12.11 8.50 4.28
N GLU A 99 -11.73 9.73 4.62
CA GLU A 99 -12.63 10.75 5.15
C GLU A 99 -13.30 11.56 4.05
N ASP A 100 -12.54 11.99 3.04
CA ASP A 100 -12.98 13.01 2.07
C ASP A 100 -13.54 12.42 0.78
N ASP A 101 -13.26 11.14 0.48
CA ASP A 101 -13.70 10.48 -0.75
C ASP A 101 -14.82 9.43 -0.52
N ASP A 102 -15.62 9.23 -1.58
CA ASP A 102 -16.76 8.30 -1.60
C ASP A 102 -16.37 6.86 -2.02
N TYR A 103 -15.07 6.50 -2.00
CA TYR A 103 -14.59 5.17 -2.41
C TYR A 103 -15.06 4.02 -1.50
N GLY A 104 -15.67 4.32 -0.35
CA GLY A 104 -16.21 3.32 0.57
C GLY A 104 -15.16 2.65 1.46
N ILE A 105 -13.94 3.21 1.52
CA ILE A 105 -12.82 2.73 2.33
C ILE A 105 -13.13 2.94 3.81
N LEU A 106 -12.84 1.93 4.62
CA LEU A 106 -13.17 1.87 6.05
C LEU A 106 -11.92 1.71 6.93
N GLU A 107 -10.88 1.03 6.44
CA GLU A 107 -9.58 0.93 7.08
C GLU A 107 -8.47 1.24 6.08
N GLY A 108 -7.38 1.83 6.55
CA GLY A 108 -6.19 2.07 5.75
C GLY A 108 -4.93 1.82 6.56
N PHE A 109 -3.93 1.24 5.91
CA PHE A 109 -2.68 0.85 6.54
C PHE A 109 -1.48 1.45 5.84
N VAL A 110 -0.48 1.89 6.62
CA VAL A 110 0.85 2.20 6.11
C VAL A 110 1.86 1.28 6.76
N TYR A 111 2.64 0.56 5.96
CA TYR A 111 3.77 -0.22 6.43
C TYR A 111 5.09 0.40 5.99
N ASN A 112 5.92 0.82 6.94
CA ASN A 112 7.27 1.29 6.66
C ASN A 112 8.22 0.09 6.58
N TYR A 113 8.60 -0.31 5.37
CA TYR A 113 9.43 -1.52 5.17
C TYR A 113 10.86 -1.41 5.68
N TYR A 114 11.30 -0.22 6.10
CA TYR A 114 12.61 -0.03 6.73
C TYR A 114 12.55 -0.14 8.26
N SER A 115 11.56 0.49 8.90
CA SER A 115 11.40 0.42 10.36
C SER A 115 10.60 -0.80 10.82
N GLY A 116 9.85 -1.44 9.92
CA GLY A 116 8.92 -2.52 10.26
C GLY A 116 7.64 -2.04 10.95
N GLU A 117 7.41 -0.72 11.00
CA GLU A 117 6.28 -0.13 11.71
C GLU A 117 5.02 -0.14 10.86
N TRP A 118 3.89 -0.40 11.52
CA TRP A 118 2.55 -0.33 10.96
C TRP A 118 1.75 0.82 11.54
N LEU A 119 1.05 1.56 10.68
CA LEU A 119 0.10 2.59 11.06
C LEU A 119 -1.30 2.24 10.55
N ARG A 120 -2.20 2.09 11.51
CA ARG A 120 -3.67 1.92 11.50
C ARG A 120 -4.47 3.20 11.37
N TYR A 121 -5.24 3.45 10.30
CA TYR A 121 -6.35 4.42 10.35
C TYR A 121 -7.70 3.76 10.08
N CYS A 122 -8.72 4.09 10.87
CA CYS A 122 -10.11 3.69 10.63
C CYS A 122 -10.99 4.91 10.36
N LYS A 123 -11.99 4.75 9.49
CA LYS A 123 -12.95 5.81 9.19
C LYS A 123 -13.64 6.31 10.46
N GLY A 124 -13.64 7.62 10.66
CA GLY A 124 -14.23 8.27 11.83
C GLY A 124 -13.31 8.40 13.03
N ASP A 125 -12.04 7.97 12.95
CA ASP A 125 -11.04 8.16 14.03
C ASP A 125 -10.55 9.63 14.16
N GLY A 126 -11.13 10.57 13.40
CA GLY A 126 -10.85 12.00 13.52
C GLY A 126 -9.42 12.37 13.12
N GLY A 127 -8.82 11.63 12.18
CA GLY A 127 -7.43 11.83 11.73
C GLY A 127 -6.35 11.25 12.65
N VAL A 128 -6.73 10.50 13.70
CA VAL A 128 -5.76 9.89 14.63
C VAL A 128 -5.48 8.45 14.22
N ALA A 129 -4.28 8.20 13.70
CA ALA A 129 -3.80 6.84 13.42
C ALA A 129 -3.19 6.17 14.66
N THR A 130 -3.16 4.83 14.66
CA THR A 130 -2.63 3.98 15.75
C THR A 130 -1.53 3.05 15.24
N GLY A 131 -0.60 2.65 16.11
CA GLY A 131 0.41 1.64 15.75
C GLY A 131 -0.18 0.23 15.75
N SER A 132 -0.67 -0.25 14.61
CA SER A 132 -1.32 -1.58 14.50
C SER A 132 -1.30 -2.12 13.08
N SER A 133 -1.04 -3.42 12.95
CA SER A 133 -1.16 -4.22 11.72
C SER A 133 -2.49 -4.99 11.64
N PHE A 134 -3.33 -4.90 12.68
CA PHE A 134 -4.55 -5.69 12.78
C PHE A 134 -5.75 -5.02 12.09
N SER A 135 -6.37 -5.73 11.15
CA SER A 135 -7.64 -5.33 10.52
C SER A 135 -8.82 -5.89 11.28
N SER A 136 -9.69 -4.99 11.76
CA SER A 136 -10.94 -5.37 12.42
C SER A 136 -11.97 -5.88 11.42
N LEU A 137 -11.95 -5.36 10.18
CA LEU A 137 -12.84 -5.79 9.11
C LEU A 137 -12.59 -7.22 8.65
N MET A 138 -11.31 -7.63 8.58
CA MET A 138 -10.94 -8.99 8.20
C MET A 138 -10.80 -9.93 9.40
N ASN A 139 -10.66 -9.38 10.62
CA ASN A 139 -10.23 -10.12 11.81
C ASN A 139 -8.88 -10.85 11.58
N VAL A 140 -7.93 -10.13 10.98
CA VAL A 140 -6.63 -10.66 10.53
C VAL A 140 -5.52 -9.69 10.91
N ASP A 141 -4.39 -10.24 11.37
CA ASP A 141 -3.14 -9.51 11.56
C ASP A 141 -2.29 -9.57 10.29
N LEU A 142 -1.96 -8.40 9.72
CA LEU A 142 -1.11 -8.27 8.53
C LEU A 142 0.38 -8.41 8.85
N GLY A 143 0.79 -8.23 10.11
CA GLY A 143 2.19 -8.21 10.54
C GLY A 143 2.95 -9.52 10.23
N PRO A 144 2.39 -10.71 10.50
CA PRO A 144 3.03 -11.99 10.20
C PRO A 144 3.19 -12.30 8.70
N MET A 145 2.64 -11.49 7.79
CA MET A 145 2.66 -11.74 6.34
C MET A 145 3.93 -11.22 5.66
N ILE A 146 4.82 -10.53 6.37
CA ILE A 146 5.96 -9.80 5.81
C ILE A 146 7.30 -10.37 6.28
#